data_AF-A0A1J3GW99-F1
#
_entry.id   AF-A0A1J3GW99-F1
#
_cell.length_a   1.000
_cell.length_b   1.000
_cell.length_c   1.000
_cell.angle_alpha   90.00
_cell.angle_beta   90.00
_cell.angle_gamma   90.00
#
_symmetry.space_group_name_H-M   'P 1'
#
loop_
_entity.id
_entity.type
_entity.pdbx_description
1 polymer ?
#
loop_
_entity_poly.entity_id
_entity_poly.type
_entity_poly.pdbx_seq_one_letter_code
_entity_poly.pdbx_strand_id
1 'polypeptide(L)' 'QGRYNDEFSNRNVVQASELIEILQLCARNGDVMGEKACHGRIIRLDMQGDVTLSNVLINSYSKCGFVALARQVFDGMHE' A
#
# COMPACT_ATOMS: atom_id res chain seq x y z
N GLN A 1 -18.28 24.10 -3.40
CA GLN A 1 -18.30 22.62 -3.36
C GLN A 1 -17.05 21.96 -3.97
N GLY A 2 -16.11 22.67 -4.62
CA GLY A 2 -14.88 22.06 -5.20
C GLY A 2 -13.70 21.83 -4.24
N ARG A 3 -13.48 22.71 -3.25
CA ARG A 3 -12.26 22.68 -2.40
C ARG A 3 -12.10 21.45 -1.50
N TYR A 4 -13.19 20.81 -1.08
CA TYR A 4 -13.14 19.65 -0.19
C TYR A 4 -12.58 18.41 -0.90
N ASN A 5 -12.90 18.24 -2.19
CA ASN A 5 -12.41 17.13 -2.99
C ASN A 5 -10.90 17.28 -3.29
N ASP A 6 -10.42 18.50 -3.50
CA ASP A 6 -9.01 18.78 -3.75
C ASP A 6 -8.14 18.51 -2.50
N GLU A 7 -8.61 18.91 -1.32
CA GLU A 7 -7.90 18.70 -0.05
C GLU A 7 -7.89 17.23 0.39
N PHE A 8 -9.01 16.53 0.18
CA PHE A 8 -9.10 15.09 0.41
C PHE A 8 -8.21 14.29 -0.54
N SER A 9 -8.22 14.63 -1.83
CA SER A 9 -7.35 14.03 -2.84
C SER A 9 -5.86 14.28 -2.52
N ASN A 10 -5.50 15.51 -2.13
CA ASN A 10 -4.13 15.85 -1.75
C ASN A 10 -3.66 15.03 -0.53
N ARG A 11 -4.51 14.88 0.50
CA ARG A 11 -4.22 14.05 1.66
C ARG A 11 -3.95 12.59 1.27
N ASN A 12 -4.78 12.02 0.40
CA ASN A 12 -4.61 10.63 -0.04
C ASN A 12 -3.34 10.45 -0.86
N VAL A 13 -2.99 11.41 -1.73
CA VAL A 13 -1.73 11.38 -2.49
C VAL A 13 -0.52 11.42 -1.55
N VAL A 14 -0.53 12.31 -0.55
CA VAL A 14 0.56 12.41 0.44
C VAL A 14 0.70 11.12 1.25
N GLN A 15 -0.42 10.53 1.67
CA GLN A 15 -0.42 9.26 2.41
C GLN A 15 0.05 8.09 1.54
N ALA A 16 -0.31 8.05 0.26
CA ALA A 16 0.15 7.03 -0.67
C ALA A 16 1.69 7.08 -0.83
N SER A 17 2.26 8.27 -1.02
CA SER A 17 3.72 8.42 -1.12
C SER A 17 4.46 7.96 0.15
N GLU A 18 3.95 8.31 1.34
CA GLU A 18 4.54 7.89 2.62
C GLU A 18 4.54 6.36 2.75
N LEU A 19 3.41 5.72 2.43
CA LEU A 19 3.27 4.26 2.50
C LEU A 19 4.18 3.55 1.50
N ILE A 20 4.35 4.09 0.28
CA ILE A 20 5.26 3.54 -0.74
C ILE A 20 6.71 3.57 -0.25
N GLU A 21 7.15 4.70 0.31
CA GLU A 21 8.52 4.83 0.83
C GLU A 21 8.81 3.84 1.96
N ILE A 22 7.88 3.72 2.91
CA ILE A 22 8.02 2.77 4.03
C ILE A 22 8.05 1.33 3.51
N LEU A 23 7.14 0.95 2.60
CA LEU A 23 7.12 -0.38 2.00
C LEU A 23 8.44 -0.70 1.30
N GLN A 24 9.00 0.23 0.54
CA GLN A 24 10.30 0.03 -0.11
C GLN A 24 11.44 -0.16 0.89
N LEU A 25 11.45 0.57 2.01
CA LEU A 25 12.44 0.42 3.06
C LEU A 25 12.29 -0.93 3.77
N CYS A 26 11.07 -1.32 4.12
CA CYS A 26 10.77 -2.61 4.74
C CYS A 26 11.18 -3.77 3.82
N ALA A 27 10.86 -3.70 2.53
CA ALA A 27 11.27 -4.70 1.54
C ALA A 27 12.80 -4.89 1.47
N ARG A 28 13.54 -3.77 1.49
CA ARG A 28 15.02 -3.78 1.47
C ARG A 28 15.60 -4.41 2.74
N ASN A 29 14.94 -4.22 3.88
CA ASN A 29 15.41 -4.68 5.18
C ASN A 29 14.85 -6.07 5.56
N GLY A 30 13.93 -6.64 4.77
CA GLY A 30 13.22 -7.86 5.14
C GLY A 30 12.24 -7.67 6.31
N ASP A 31 11.75 -6.46 6.56
CA ASP A 31 10.87 -6.13 7.68
C ASP A 31 9.40 -6.38 7.36
N VAL A 32 9.01 -7.64 7.51
CA VAL A 32 7.65 -8.16 7.27
C VAL A 32 6.61 -7.53 8.20
N MET A 33 7.01 -7.16 9.41
CA MET A 33 6.10 -6.56 10.37
C MET A 33 5.73 -5.15 9.94
N GLY A 34 6.71 -4.39 9.42
CA GLY A 34 6.47 -3.11 8.76
C GLY A 34 5.55 -3.24 7.54
N GLU A 35 5.76 -4.25 6.68
CA GLU A 35 4.88 -4.48 5.52
C GLU A 35 3.42 -4.77 5.93
N LYS A 36 3.21 -5.60 6.95
CA LYS A 36 1.86 -5.88 7.51
C LYS A 36 1.23 -4.65 8.14
N ALA A 37 2.01 -3.82 8.83
CA ALA A 37 1.51 -2.57 9.41
C ALA A 37 1.07 -1.59 8.30
N CYS A 38 1.87 -1.46 7.23
CA CYS A 38 1.51 -0.67 6.05
C CYS A 38 0.25 -1.21 5.37
N HIS A 39 0.15 -2.53 5.16
CA HIS A 39 -1.06 -3.15 4.61
C HIS A 39 -2.30 -2.84 5.45
N GLY A 40 -2.22 -2.97 6.78
CA GLY A 40 -3.31 -2.59 7.67
C GLY A 40 -3.69 -1.10 7.58
N ARG A 41 -2.71 -0.22 7.38
CA ARG A 41 -2.94 1.22 7.18
C ARG A 41 -3.62 1.50 5.84
N ILE A 42 -3.24 0.81 4.76
CA ILE A 42 -3.91 0.89 3.44
C ILE A 42 -5.39 0.55 3.56
N ILE A 43 -5.73 -0.57 4.23
CA ILE A 43 -7.13 -0.99 4.43
C ILE A 43 -7.90 0.04 5.27
N ARG A 44 -7.29 0.54 6.37
CA ARG A 44 -7.94 1.52 7.24
C ARG A 44 -8.20 2.88 6.58
N LEU A 45 -7.44 3.21 5.55
CA LEU A 45 -7.57 4.44 4.78
C LEU A 45 -8.42 4.27 3.52
N ASP A 46 -8.99 3.07 3.30
CA ASP A 46 -9.78 2.73 2.11
C ASP A 46 -8.99 2.88 0.78
N MET A 47 -7.66 2.67 0.85
CA MET A 47 -6.73 2.88 -0.27
C MET A 47 -6.42 1.60 -1.06
N GLN A 48 -7.08 0.49 -0.75
CA GLN A 48 -6.89 -0.78 -1.47
C GLN A 48 -7.28 -0.72 -2.96
N GLY A 49 -8.06 0.28 -3.37
CA GLY A 49 -8.36 0.54 -4.79
C GLY A 49 -7.23 1.23 -5.56
N ASP A 50 -6.20 1.73 -4.87
CA ASP A 50 -5.03 2.32 -5.52
C ASP A 50 -4.14 1.19 -6.08
N VAL A 51 -4.15 1.07 -7.41
CA VAL A 51 -3.37 0.07 -8.16
C VAL A 51 -1.86 0.24 -7.93
N THR A 52 -1.38 1.47 -7.75
CA THR A 52 0.04 1.74 -7.51
C THR A 52 0.46 1.22 -6.14
N LEU A 53 -0.30 1.54 -5.09
CA LEU A 53 -0.05 1.04 -3.74
C LEU A 53 -0.13 -0.48 -3.68
N SER A 54 -1.16 -1.06 -4.31
CA SER A 54 -1.35 -2.51 -4.34
C SER A 54 -0.17 -3.22 -5.02
N ASN A 55 0.30 -2.71 -6.16
CA ASN A 55 1.48 -3.24 -6.84
C ASN A 55 2.76 -3.13 -6.01
N VAL A 56 2.97 -1.99 -5.32
CA VAL A 56 4.12 -1.83 -4.43
C VAL A 56 4.06 -2.83 -3.28
N LEU A 57 2.89 -3.04 -2.68
CA LEU A 57 2.67 -3.99 -1.60
C LEU A 57 2.90 -5.44 -2.04
N ILE A 58 2.39 -5.84 -3.22
CA ILE A 58 2.63 -7.15 -3.85
C ILE A 58 4.13 -7.38 -4.05
N ASN A 59 4.83 -6.39 -4.62
CA ASN A 59 6.28 -6.48 -4.83
C ASN A 59 7.05 -6.56 -3.51
N SER A 60 6.62 -5.82 -2.48
CA SER A 60 7.23 -5.82 -1.15
C SER A 60 7.20 -7.24 -0.57
N TYR A 61 5.99 -7.80 -0.42
CA TYR A 61 5.81 -9.16 0.08
C TYR A 61 6.56 -10.20 -0.76
N SER A 62 6.57 -10.06 -2.08
CA SER A 62 7.30 -10.98 -2.96
C SER A 62 8.81 -10.96 -2.72
N LYS A 63 9.41 -9.77 -2.55
CA LYS A 63 10.85 -9.62 -2.26
C LYS A 63 11.25 -10.21 -0.91
N CYS A 64 10.36 -10.15 0.07
CA CYS A 64 10.58 -10.75 1.39
C CYS A 64 10.22 -12.24 1.45
N GLY A 65 9.76 -12.85 0.35
CA GLY A 65 9.42 -14.28 0.28
C GLY A 65 7.99 -14.62 0.74
N PHE A 66 7.16 -13.62 1.02
CA PHE A 66 5.76 -13.77 1.46
C PHE A 66 4.80 -13.84 0.28
N VAL A 67 5.06 -14.75 -0.66
CA VAL A 67 4.30 -14.89 -1.92
C VAL A 67 2.81 -15.13 -1.68
N ALA A 68 2.44 -15.85 -0.62
CA ALA A 68 1.03 -16.06 -0.26
C ALA A 68 0.31 -14.74 0.10
N LEU A 69 0.98 -13.83 0.81
CA LEU A 69 0.41 -12.50 1.12
C LEU A 69 0.36 -11.62 -0.12
N ALA A 70 1.41 -11.66 -0.96
CA ALA A 70 1.40 -10.96 -2.25
C ALA A 70 0.21 -11.42 -3.12
N ARG A 71 -0.07 -12.72 -3.14
CA ARG A 71 -1.21 -13.30 -3.86
C ARG A 71 -2.55 -12.86 -3.31
N GLN A 72 -2.71 -12.81 -1.98
CA GLN A 72 -3.94 -12.31 -1.36
C GLN A 72 -4.25 -10.86 -1.72
N VAL A 73 -3.22 -10.00 -1.78
CA VAL A 73 -3.39 -8.60 -2.22
C VAL A 73 -3.84 -8.57 -3.68
N PHE A 74 -3.16 -9.32 -4.56
CA PHE A 74 -3.49 -9.40 -5.98
C PHE A 74 -4.92 -9.90 -6.22
N ASP A 75 -5.33 -10.98 -5.54
CA ASP A 75 -6.67 -11.56 -5.69
C ASP A 75 -7.78 -10.61 -5.19
N GLY A 76 -7.44 -9.66 -4.31
CA GLY A 76 -8.35 -8.61 -3.83
C GLY A 76 -8.43 -7.37 -4.72
N MET A 77 -7.61 -7.26 -5.77
CA MET A 77 -7.70 -6.18 -6.74
C MET A 77 -8.87 -6.47 -7.70
N HIS A 78 -9.90 -5.63 -7.67
CA HIS A 78 -11.02 -5.67 -8.63
C HIS A 78 -10.76 -4.68 -9.78
N GLU A 79 -11.13 -5.05 -11.02
CA GLU A 79 -11.12 -4.17 -12.21
C GLU A 79 -12.09 -3.00 -12.10
#